data_AF-A0A6B2V8I5-F1
#
_entry.id   AF-A0A6B2V8I5-F1
#
_cell.length_a   1.000
_cell.length_b   1.000
_cell.length_c   1.000
_cell.angle_alpha   90.00
_cell.angle_beta   90.00
_cell.angle_gamma   90.00
#
_symmetry.space_group_name_H-M   'P 1'
#
loop_
_entity.id
_entity.type
_entity.pdbx_description
1 polymer ?
#
loop_
_entity_poly.entity_id
_entity_poly.type
_entity_poly.pdbx_seq_one_letter_code
_entity_poly.pdbx_strand_id
1 'polypeptide(L)' 'TVWWNGRVVGGWAQRPDGEIVWRLLDAEGLGREAEAAVAERAELLRRALGDTRVTPRFRTPLERELAA' A
#
# COMPACT_ATOMS: atom_id res chain seq x y z
N THR A 1 -0.18 4.45 4.30
CA THR A 1 -0.99 5.34 3.44
C THR A 1 -0.32 5.48 2.09
N VAL A 2 -1.10 5.58 1.01
CA VAL A 2 -0.61 5.84 -0.35
C VAL A 2 -0.82 7.32 -0.66
N TRP A 3 0.24 7.99 -1.12
CA TRP A 3 0.25 9.42 -1.37
C TRP A 3 0.56 9.72 -2.83
N TRP A 4 -0.12 10.73 -3.37
CA TRP A 4 0.12 11.24 -4.71
C TRP A 4 -0.10 12.75 -4.73
N ASN A 5 0.87 13.51 -5.24
CA ASN A 5 0.80 14.98 -5.38
C ASN A 5 0.28 15.70 -4.12
N GLY A 6 0.76 15.30 -2.93
CA GLY A 6 0.40 15.92 -1.65
C GLY A 6 -0.94 15.47 -1.04
N ARG A 7 -1.64 14.50 -1.67
CA ARG A 7 -2.92 13.97 -1.19
C ARG A 7 -2.78 12.50 -0.79
N VAL A 8 -3.56 12.08 0.21
CA VAL A 8 -3.78 10.66 0.51
C VAL A 8 -4.82 10.13 -0.46
N VAL A 9 -4.44 9.19 -1.31
CA VAL A 9 -5.31 8.62 -2.34
C VAL A 9 -5.69 7.17 -2.08
N GLY A 10 -5.11 6.55 -1.04
CA GLY A 10 -5.37 5.16 -0.72
C GLY A 10 -4.61 4.62 0.49
N GLY A 11 -4.70 3.31 0.64
CA GLY A 11 -4.07 2.57 1.73
C GLY A 11 -3.24 1.40 1.23
N TRP A 12 -2.39 0.88 2.11
CA TRP A 12 -1.60 -0.30 1.86
C TRP A 12 -1.52 -1.14 3.13
N ALA A 13 -1.26 -2.43 2.98
CA ALA A 13 -1.04 -3.38 4.06
C ALA A 13 0.04 -4.39 3.66
N GLN A 14 0.54 -5.14 4.64
CA GLN A 14 1.41 -6.27 4.41
C GLN A 14 0.65 -7.56 4.72
N ARG A 15 0.66 -8.52 3.79
CA ARG A 15 0.12 -9.86 4.00
C ARG A 15 1.07 -10.71 4.87
N PRO A 16 0.58 -11.81 5.47
CA PRO A 16 1.43 -12.70 6.28
C PRO A 16 2.66 -13.25 5.54
N ASP A 17 2.54 -13.45 4.22
CA ASP A 17 3.64 -13.91 3.36
C ASP A 17 4.68 -12.81 3.05
N GLY A 18 4.41 -11.56 3.43
CA GLY A 18 5.28 -10.41 3.22
C GLY A 18 4.94 -9.59 1.98
N GLU A 19 3.93 -9.96 1.20
CA GLU A 19 3.47 -9.17 0.06
C GLU A 19 2.95 -7.80 0.52
N ILE A 20 3.36 -6.74 -0.19
CA ILE A 20 2.83 -5.38 0.01
C ILE A 20 1.69 -5.16 -0.96
N VAL A 21 0.48 -5.09 -0.42
CA VAL A 21 -0.74 -4.86 -1.17
C VAL A 21 -1.26 -3.46 -0.92
N TRP A 22 -1.94 -2.89 -1.91
CA TRP A 22 -2.44 -1.53 -1.85
C TRP A 22 -3.75 -1.38 -2.61
N ARG A 23 -4.50 -0.34 -2.27
CA ARG A 23 -5.75 0.02 -2.94
C ARG A 23 -5.85 1.53 -3.02
N LEU A 24 -6.10 2.04 -4.22
CA LEU A 24 -6.48 3.42 -4.45
C LEU A 24 -7.99 3.56 -4.19
N LEU A 25 -8.36 4.56 -3.40
CA LEU A 25 -9.74 4.86 -3.02
C LEU A 25 -10.25 6.15 -3.66
N ASP A 26 -9.34 7.10 -3.90
CA ASP A 26 -9.58 8.31 -4.68
C ASP A 26 -8.78 8.20 -5.98
N ALA A 27 -9.48 7.92 -7.08
CA ALA A 27 -8.89 7.81 -8.41
C ALA A 27 -8.94 9.11 -9.20
N GLU A 28 -9.48 10.20 -8.62
CA GLU A 28 -9.61 11.47 -9.34
C GLU A 28 -8.22 12.03 -9.69
N GLY A 29 -7.94 12.13 -10.99
CA GLY A 29 -6.64 12.57 -11.50
C GLY A 29 -5.52 11.53 -11.37
N LEU A 30 -5.83 10.28 -11.00
CA LEU A 30 -4.89 9.17 -11.07
C LEU A 30 -4.97 8.49 -12.44
N GLY A 31 -3.89 8.60 -13.19
CA GLY A 31 -3.70 7.83 -14.42
C GLY A 31 -2.90 6.55 -14.18
N ARG A 32 -2.68 5.79 -15.26
CA ARG A 32 -1.82 4.58 -15.25
C ARG A 32 -0.41 4.83 -14.71
N GLU A 33 0.11 6.05 -14.86
CA GLU A 33 1.40 6.45 -14.29
C GLU A 33 1.41 6.36 -12.77
N ALA A 34 0.34 6.82 -12.11
CA ALA A 34 0.24 6.76 -10.66
C ALA A 34 0.19 5.31 -10.17
N GLU A 35 -0.60 4.46 -10.84
CA GLU A 35 -0.66 3.03 -10.52
C GLU A 35 0.70 2.34 -10.68
N ALA A 36 1.41 2.62 -11.78
CA ALA A 36 2.74 2.06 -12.02
C ALA A 36 3.76 2.51 -10.96
N ALA A 37 3.75 3.80 -10.61
CA ALA A 37 4.63 4.35 -9.58
C ALA A 37 4.34 3.75 -8.18
N VAL A 38 3.07 3.54 -7.84
CA VAL A 38 2.69 2.89 -6.58
C VAL A 38 3.11 1.41 -6.58
N ALA A 39 2.93 0.70 -7.69
CA ALA A 39 3.36 -0.69 -7.83
C ALA A 39 4.88 -0.84 -7.64
N GLU A 40 5.67 0.00 -8.29
CA GLU A 40 7.13 0.02 -8.13
C GLU A 40 7.52 0.30 -6.67
N ARG A 41 6.86 1.29 -6.04
CA ARG A 41 7.16 1.65 -4.66
C ARG A 41 6.79 0.54 -3.66
N ALA A 42 5.72 -0.20 -3.93
CA ALA A 42 5.31 -1.36 -3.14
C ALA A 42 6.35 -2.48 -3.20
N GLU A 43 6.88 -2.77 -4.39
CA GLU A 43 7.95 -3.76 -4.56
C GLU A 43 9.26 -3.33 -3.88
N LEU A 44 9.63 -2.06 -4.00
CA LEU A 44 10.79 -1.51 -3.27
C LEU A 44 10.61 -1.61 -1.75
N LEU A 45 9.41 -1.32 -1.23
CA LEU A 45 9.12 -1.46 0.19
C LEU A 45 9.19 -2.92 0.64
N ARG A 46 8.64 -3.85 -0.14
CA ARG A 46 8.73 -5.29 0.13
C ARG A 46 10.19 -5.73 0.26
N ARG A 47 11.04 -5.35 -0.69
CA ARG A 47 12.48 -5.66 -0.65
C ARG A 47 13.18 -5.06 0.56
N ALA A 48 12.83 -3.82 0.91
CA ALA A 48 13.41 -3.14 2.06
C ALA A 48 13.02 -3.80 3.40
N LEU A 49 11.81 -4.35 3.51
CA LEU A 49 11.34 -5.04 4.72
C LEU A 49 11.89 -6.47 4.85
N GLY A 50 12.13 -7.15 3.72
CA GLY A 50 12.63 -8.52 3.70
C GLY A 50 11.72 -9.47 4.50
N ASP A 51 12.29 -10.15 5.49
CA ASP A 51 11.58 -11.10 6.35
C ASP A 51 10.78 -10.41 7.48
N THR A 52 10.91 -9.09 7.61
CA THR A 52 10.15 -8.34 8.63
C THR A 52 8.67 -8.36 8.32
N ARG A 53 7.85 -8.60 9.34
CA ARG A 53 6.38 -8.50 9.28
C ARG A 53 5.91 -7.39 10.20
N VAL A 54 5.28 -6.38 9.62
CA VAL A 54 4.79 -5.20 10.33
C VAL A 54 3.32 -5.42 10.69
N THR A 55 3.02 -5.49 11.98
CA THR A 55 1.64 -5.55 12.48
C THR A 55 1.24 -4.20 13.07
N PRO A 56 0.30 -3.46 12.45
CA PRO A 56 -0.15 -2.18 12.99
C PRO A 56 -0.85 -2.35 14.34
N ARG A 57 -0.52 -1.49 15.31
CA ARG A 57 -1.19 -1.47 16.62
C ARG A 57 -2.68 -1.10 16.49
N PHE A 58 -3.00 -0.21 15.55
CA PHE A 58 -4.35 0.24 15.26
C PHE A 58 -4.70 -0.13 13.82
N ARG A 59 -5.32 -1.30 13.67
CA ARG A 59 -5.71 -1.83 12.36
C ARG A 59 -6.99 -1.14 11.89
N THR A 60 -6.94 -0.54 10.70
CA THR A 60 -8.12 0.06 10.06
C THR A 60 -8.92 -1.01 9.32
N PRO A 61 -10.21 -0.80 9.01
CA PRO A 61 -10.99 -1.77 8.22
C PRO A 61 -10.33 -2.12 6.88
N LEU A 62 -9.87 -1.11 6.14
CA LEU A 62 -9.14 -1.31 4.88
C LEU A 62 -7.88 -2.14 5.06
N GLU A 63 -7.10 -1.88 6.12
CA GLU A 63 -5.87 -2.62 6.38
C GLU A 63 -6.16 -4.10 6.66
N ARG A 64 -7.24 -4.40 7.40
CA ARG A 64 -7.69 -5.78 7.66
C ARG A 64 -8.15 -6.49 6.39
N GLU A 65 -8.88 -5.80 5.53
CA GLU A 65 -9.32 -6.33 4.23
C GLU A 65 -8.14 -6.66 3.33
N LEU A 66 -7.10 -5.81 3.32
CA LEU A 66 -5.93 -5.99 2.48
C LEU A 66 -4.98 -7.06 3.01
N ALA A 67 -4.80 -7.12 4.33
CA ALA A 67 -3.89 -8.07 4.98
C ALA A 67 -4.48 -9.48 5.16
N ALA A 68 -5.73 -9.69 4.75
CA ALA A 68 -6.39 -11.00 4.76
C ALA A 68 -5.76 -11.98 3.78
#